data_AF-A0ABD2KGG2-F1
#
_entry.id   AF-A0ABD2KGG2-F1
#
_cell.length_a   1.000
_cell.length_b   1.000
_cell.length_c   1.000
_cell.angle_alpha   90.00
_cell.angle_beta   90.00
_cell.angle_gamma   90.00
#
_symmetry.space_group_name_H-M   'P 1'
#
loop_
_entity.id
_entity.type
_entity.pdbx_description
1 polymer ?
#
loop_
_entity_poly.entity_id
_entity_poly.type
_entity_poly.pdbx_seq_one_letter_code
_entity_poly.pdbx_strand_id
1 'polypeptide(L)'
;MFSLIFLFIFATISHLNGNDDELWDINLSCKPFIKSLAAKYSDLVRCAVENNSPSQVCTKCVRQYINFREQHYQSLHLANTTSLDNRTCTTVIYNSYRISYAQKMNSALSESIWEASNCHGKV
;
A
#
# COMPACT_ATOMS: atom_id res chain seq x y z
N MET A 1 -15.16 -21.90 40.07
CA MET A 1 -14.07 -22.63 39.37
C MET A 1 -14.23 -22.65 37.84
N PHE A 2 -15.39 -22.29 37.25
CA PHE A 2 -15.58 -22.18 35.79
C PHE A 2 -15.15 -20.84 35.17
N SER A 3 -14.92 -19.79 35.97
CA SER A 3 -14.65 -18.43 35.47
C SER A 3 -13.20 -18.22 34.98
N LEU A 4 -12.22 -18.91 35.58
CA LEU A 4 -10.80 -18.78 35.20
C LEU A 4 -10.47 -19.49 33.89
N ILE A 5 -11.17 -20.59 33.57
CA ILE A 5 -10.93 -21.36 32.34
C ILE A 5 -11.35 -20.56 31.10
N PHE A 6 -12.43 -19.77 31.20
CA PHE A 6 -12.92 -18.93 30.11
C PHE A 6 -11.95 -17.78 29.76
N LEU A 7 -11.29 -17.20 30.77
CA LEU A 7 -10.27 -16.16 30.57
C LEU A 7 -8.99 -16.70 29.91
N PHE A 8 -8.60 -17.94 30.19
CA PHE A 8 -7.44 -18.57 29.54
C PHE A 8 -7.70 -18.89 28.06
N ILE A 9 -8.94 -19.24 27.68
CA ILE A 9 -9.28 -19.53 26.29
C ILE A 9 -9.26 -18.25 25.42
N PHE A 10 -9.69 -17.10 25.95
CA PHE A 10 -9.58 -15.83 25.20
C PHE A 10 -8.13 -15.32 25.07
N ALA A 11 -7.28 -15.56 26.07
CA ALA A 11 -5.87 -15.16 26.00
C ALA A 11 -5.08 -15.95 24.93
N THR A 12 -5.39 -17.24 24.72
CA THR A 12 -4.69 -18.06 23.72
C THR A 12 -5.17 -17.82 22.29
N ILE A 13 -6.45 -17.52 22.08
CA ILE A 13 -6.97 -17.17 20.73
C ILE A 13 -6.36 -15.87 20.22
N SER A 14 -6.02 -14.94 21.12
CA SER A 14 -5.40 -13.65 20.76
C SER A 14 -3.96 -13.79 20.23
N HIS A 15 -3.29 -14.91 20.47
CA HIS A 15 -1.87 -15.10 20.12
C HIS A 15 -1.62 -16.05 18.93
N LEU A 16 -2.64 -16.77 18.46
CA LEU A 16 -2.55 -17.66 17.29
C LEU A 16 -2.87 -16.96 15.95
N ASN A 17 -2.74 -15.63 15.90
CA ASN A 17 -2.78 -14.88 14.64
C ASN A 17 -1.38 -14.61 14.08
N GLY A 18 -0.36 -15.30 14.61
CA GLY A 18 0.98 -15.34 14.04
C GLY A 18 0.95 -16.20 12.78
N ASN A 19 0.80 -15.55 11.64
CA ASN A 19 0.81 -16.15 10.32
C ASN A 19 2.15 -16.87 10.12
N ASP A 20 2.19 -18.21 10.13
CA ASP A 20 3.43 -18.99 9.88
C ASP A 20 4.11 -18.58 8.55
N ASP A 21 3.34 -17.97 7.63
CA ASP A 21 3.82 -17.32 6.40
C ASP A 21 4.78 -16.15 6.60
N GLU A 22 4.78 -15.54 7.79
CA GLU A 22 5.63 -14.38 8.10
C GLU A 22 7.07 -14.81 8.43
N LEU A 23 7.26 -16.03 8.91
CA LEU A 23 8.57 -16.55 9.33
C LEU A 23 9.51 -16.84 8.15
N TRP A 24 8.97 -17.19 6.98
CA TRP A 24 9.73 -17.47 5.76
C TRP A 24 9.64 -16.36 4.70
N ASP A 25 9.04 -15.22 5.02
CA ASP A 25 8.95 -14.09 4.10
C ASP A 25 10.28 -13.33 4.00
N ILE A 26 11.03 -13.60 2.93
CA ILE A 26 12.29 -12.91 2.58
C ILE A 26 12.12 -11.38 2.56
N ASN A 27 10.90 -10.89 2.29
CA ASN A 27 10.58 -9.47 2.15
C ASN A 27 9.93 -8.87 3.40
N LEU A 28 10.01 -9.54 4.56
CA LEU A 28 9.36 -9.10 5.80
C LEU A 28 9.70 -7.66 6.18
N SER A 29 10.97 -7.24 6.05
CA SER A 29 11.40 -5.86 6.32
C SER A 29 10.79 -4.83 5.37
N CYS A 30 10.39 -5.24 4.16
CA CYS A 30 9.78 -4.37 3.16
C CYS A 30 8.24 -4.32 3.24
N LYS A 31 7.61 -5.28 3.94
CA LYS A 31 6.14 -5.37 4.10
C LYS A 31 5.49 -4.07 4.58
N PRO A 32 6.01 -3.32 5.57
CA PRO A 32 5.39 -2.08 6.03
C PRO A 32 5.26 -1.05 4.91
N PHE A 33 6.28 -0.92 4.06
CA PHE A 33 6.26 0.01 2.92
C PHE A 33 5.29 -0.44 1.83
N ILE A 34 5.25 -1.75 1.54
CA ILE A 34 4.28 -2.34 0.61
C ILE A 34 2.85 -2.08 1.09
N LYS A 35 2.58 -2.34 2.37
CA LYS A 35 1.25 -2.11 2.99
C LYS A 35 0.87 -0.64 2.95
N SER A 36 1.78 0.27 3.28
CA SER A 36 1.52 1.72 3.23
C SER A 36 1.19 2.18 1.81
N LEU A 37 1.98 1.74 0.82
CA LEU A 37 1.77 2.07 -0.59
C LEU A 37 0.42 1.54 -1.10
N ALA A 38 0.10 0.28 -0.79
CA ALA A 38 -1.17 -0.34 -1.15
C ALA A 38 -2.37 0.41 -0.53
N ALA A 39 -2.26 0.85 0.73
CA ALA A 39 -3.28 1.65 1.38
C ALA A 39 -3.52 2.97 0.61
N LYS A 40 -2.46 3.70 0.24
CA LYS A 40 -2.61 4.94 -0.53
C LYS A 40 -3.20 4.72 -1.93
N TYR A 41 -2.85 3.61 -2.60
CA TYR A 41 -3.51 3.22 -3.85
C TYR A 41 -5.01 3.03 -3.64
N SER A 42 -5.40 2.25 -2.63
CA SER A 42 -6.79 1.96 -2.34
C SER A 42 -7.61 3.21 -2.00
N ASP A 43 -7.01 4.17 -1.28
CA ASP A 43 -7.66 5.44 -0.93
C ASP A 43 -7.99 6.28 -2.16
N LEU A 44 -7.05 6.39 -3.10
CA LEU A 44 -7.27 7.13 -4.34
C LEU A 44 -8.30 6.44 -5.24
N VAL A 45 -8.19 5.11 -5.42
CA VAL A 45 -9.15 4.32 -6.19
C VAL A 45 -10.55 4.49 -5.62
N ARG A 46 -10.71 4.31 -4.30
CA ARG A 46 -12.00 4.49 -3.63
C ARG A 46 -12.57 5.88 -3.88
N CYS A 47 -11.77 6.93 -3.66
CA CYS A 47 -12.23 8.30 -3.89
C CYS A 47 -12.67 8.52 -5.34
N ALA A 48 -11.92 8.02 -6.32
CA ALA A 48 -12.24 8.17 -7.73
C ALA A 48 -13.53 7.44 -8.12
N VAL A 49 -13.74 6.22 -7.60
CA VAL A 49 -14.96 5.44 -7.86
C VAL A 49 -16.20 6.08 -7.23
N GLU A 50 -16.07 6.60 -5.99
CA GLU A 50 -17.16 7.32 -5.30
C GLU A 50 -17.48 8.68 -5.96
N ASN A 51 -16.52 9.27 -6.67
CA ASN A 51 -16.64 10.56 -7.34
C ASN A 51 -16.46 10.39 -8.85
N ASN A 52 -17.36 9.60 -9.44
CA ASN A 52 -17.28 9.00 -10.77
C ASN A 52 -17.29 9.96 -12.00
N SER A 53 -16.96 11.24 -11.82
CA SER A 53 -16.81 12.20 -12.93
C SER A 53 -15.47 12.93 -12.84
N PRO A 54 -14.82 13.25 -13.98
CA PRO A 54 -13.51 13.89 -14.00
C PRO A 54 -13.40 15.14 -13.13
N SER A 55 -14.41 16.02 -13.15
CA SER A 55 -14.42 17.24 -12.35
C SER A 55 -14.48 16.98 -10.85
N GLN A 56 -15.18 15.93 -10.41
CA GLN A 56 -15.26 15.55 -9.01
C GLN A 56 -13.97 14.89 -8.54
N VAL A 57 -13.35 14.01 -9.35
CA VAL A 57 -12.03 13.43 -9.03
C VAL A 57 -11.00 14.53 -8.80
N CYS A 58 -10.92 15.50 -9.72
CA CYS A 58 -9.95 16.59 -9.62
C CYS A 58 -10.14 17.51 -8.42
N THR A 59 -11.36 17.65 -7.90
CA THR A 59 -11.66 18.58 -6.79
C THR A 59 -11.74 17.90 -5.44
N LYS A 60 -12.18 16.63 -5.40
CA LYS A 60 -12.43 15.90 -4.15
C LYS A 60 -11.34 14.89 -3.80
N CYS A 61 -10.56 14.42 -4.77
CA CYS A 61 -9.55 13.39 -4.55
C CYS A 61 -8.10 13.91 -4.53
N VAL A 62 -7.91 15.23 -4.54
CA VAL A 62 -6.58 15.89 -4.53
C VAL A 62 -5.70 15.37 -3.39
N ARG A 63 -6.25 15.31 -2.18
CA ARG A 63 -5.50 14.88 -1.00
C ARG A 63 -5.02 13.43 -1.13
N GLN A 64 -5.88 12.54 -1.61
CA GLN A 64 -5.56 11.13 -1.83
C GLN A 64 -4.49 11.00 -2.92
N TYR A 65 -4.59 11.79 -3.98
CA TYR A 65 -3.57 11.84 -5.04
C TYR A 65 -2.21 12.29 -4.52
N ILE A 66 -2.14 13.40 -3.77
CA ILE A 66 -0.89 13.90 -3.17
C ILE A 66 -0.28 12.84 -2.25
N ASN A 67 -1.07 12.26 -1.35
CA ASN A 67 -0.60 11.23 -0.43
C ASN A 67 -0.05 10.00 -1.17
N PHE A 68 -0.71 9.59 -2.25
CA PHE A 68 -0.23 8.52 -3.13
C PHE A 68 1.10 8.88 -3.78
N ARG A 69 1.21 10.08 -4.37
CA ARG A 69 2.44 10.54 -5.04
C ARG A 69 3.62 10.65 -4.08
N GLU A 70 3.38 11.18 -2.88
CA GLU A 70 4.38 11.25 -1.83
C GLU A 70 4.83 9.86 -1.39
N GLN A 71 3.89 8.95 -1.10
CA GLN A 71 4.23 7.58 -0.68
C GLN A 71 4.97 6.82 -1.79
N HIS A 72 4.59 7.01 -3.05
CA HIS A 72 5.29 6.45 -4.20
C HIS A 72 6.73 6.98 -4.26
N TYR A 73 6.92 8.31 -4.16
CA TYR A 73 8.25 8.91 -4.12
C TYR A 73 9.09 8.35 -2.97
N GLN A 74 8.57 8.31 -1.74
CA GLN A 74 9.28 7.74 -0.60
C GLN A 74 9.70 6.28 -0.84
N SER A 75 8.80 5.47 -1.41
CA SER A 75 9.08 4.06 -1.68
C SER A 75 10.14 3.82 -2.78
N LEU A 76 10.36 4.79 -3.67
CA LEU A 76 11.47 4.75 -4.63
C LEU A 76 12.82 5.03 -3.96
N HIS A 77 12.83 5.70 -2.80
CA HIS A 77 14.04 6.17 -2.11
C HIS A 77 14.38 5.33 -0.85
N LEU A 78 13.94 4.06 -0.80
CA LEU A 78 14.27 3.12 0.29
C LEU A 78 15.65 2.49 0.10
N ALA A 79 16.70 3.33 0.06
CA ALA A 79 18.07 2.89 -0.15
C ALA A 79 18.68 2.17 1.07
N ASN A 80 18.26 2.57 2.27
CA ASN A 80 18.85 2.09 3.53
C ASN A 80 18.10 0.89 4.15
N THR A 81 17.04 0.41 3.51
CA THR A 81 16.25 -0.72 4.00
C THR A 81 16.32 -1.86 3.00
N THR A 82 16.78 -3.02 3.47
CA THR A 82 16.97 -4.21 2.66
C THR A 82 16.14 -5.37 3.17
N SER A 83 15.81 -6.28 2.25
CA SER A 83 15.23 -7.61 2.50
C SER A 83 16.29 -8.58 3.01
N LEU A 84 15.85 -9.77 3.44
CA LEU A 84 16.74 -10.80 4.01
C LEU A 84 17.78 -11.31 3.00
N ASP A 85 17.51 -11.20 1.69
CA ASP A 85 18.45 -11.54 0.62
C ASP A 85 19.27 -10.33 0.12
N ASN A 86 19.32 -9.26 0.92
CA ASN A 86 20.09 -8.05 0.70
C ASN A 86 19.67 -7.21 -0.53
N ARG A 87 18.46 -7.40 -1.06
CA ARG A 87 17.88 -6.48 -2.05
C ARG A 87 17.26 -5.28 -1.35
N THR A 88 17.46 -4.08 -1.89
CA THR A 88 16.80 -2.87 -1.38
C THR A 88 15.29 -2.99 -1.48
N CYS A 89 14.54 -2.41 -0.54
CA CYS A 89 13.08 -2.46 -0.58
C CYS A 89 12.51 -1.78 -1.83
N THR A 90 13.18 -0.75 -2.38
CA THR A 90 12.85 -0.21 -3.71
C THR A 90 12.88 -1.30 -4.78
N THR A 91 13.94 -2.12 -4.81
CA THR A 91 14.07 -3.22 -5.78
C THR A 91 13.01 -4.28 -5.54
N VAL A 92 12.71 -4.60 -4.28
CA VAL A 92 11.65 -5.56 -3.93
C VAL A 92 10.29 -5.08 -4.40
N ILE A 93 9.95 -3.81 -4.20
CA ILE A 93 8.64 -3.25 -4.56
C ILE A 93 8.49 -3.14 -6.07
N TYR A 94 9.54 -2.74 -6.78
CA TYR A 94 9.43 -2.30 -8.17
C TYR A 94 10.06 -3.24 -9.20
N ASN A 95 11.05 -4.06 -8.85
CA ASN A 95 11.92 -4.76 -9.80
C ASN A 95 12.17 -6.25 -9.45
N SER A 96 11.42 -6.85 -8.53
CA SER A 96 11.67 -8.22 -8.04
C SER A 96 11.07 -9.34 -8.90
N TYR A 97 10.07 -9.04 -9.73
CA TYR A 97 9.29 -10.03 -10.49
C TYR A 97 9.02 -9.58 -11.93
N ARG A 98 8.55 -10.51 -12.78
CA ARG A 98 8.15 -10.27 -14.18
C ARG A 98 7.13 -9.14 -14.33
N ILE A 99 6.25 -8.98 -13.34
CA ILE A 99 5.25 -7.91 -13.29
C ILE A 99 5.47 -7.11 -12.02
N SER A 100 5.73 -5.82 -12.18
CA SER A 100 5.77 -4.86 -11.09
C SER A 100 4.37 -4.29 -10.87
N TYR A 101 3.62 -4.88 -9.94
CA TYR A 101 2.27 -4.40 -9.60
C TYR A 101 2.30 -2.96 -9.11
N ALA A 102 3.32 -2.57 -8.35
CA ALA A 102 3.48 -1.20 -7.88
C ALA A 102 3.70 -0.21 -9.05
N GLN A 103 4.54 -0.54 -10.04
CA GLN A 103 4.66 0.29 -11.26
C GLN A 103 3.34 0.35 -12.03
N LYS A 104 2.68 -0.80 -12.24
CA LYS A 104 1.41 -0.85 -12.99
C LYS A 104 0.32 -0.01 -12.32
N MET A 105 0.18 -0.11 -11.00
CA MET A 105 -0.78 0.68 -10.24
C MET A 105 -0.42 2.17 -10.24
N ASN A 106 0.87 2.50 -10.12
CA ASN A 106 1.32 3.89 -10.22
C ASN A 106 0.92 4.51 -11.56
N SER A 107 1.23 3.86 -12.68
CA SER A 107 0.83 4.35 -14.01
C SER A 107 -0.68 4.42 -14.18
N ALA A 108 -1.45 3.43 -13.70
CA ALA A 108 -2.90 3.47 -13.77
C ALA A 108 -3.48 4.68 -12.99
N LEU A 109 -2.96 4.93 -11.79
CA LEU A 109 -3.45 6.01 -10.93
C LEU A 109 -3.00 7.40 -11.41
N SER A 110 -1.74 7.55 -11.81
CA SER A 110 -1.25 8.83 -12.31
C SER A 110 -1.76 9.11 -13.71
N GLU A 111 -1.55 8.22 -14.68
CA GLU A 111 -1.81 8.52 -16.09
C GLU A 111 -3.28 8.29 -16.45
N SER A 112 -3.85 7.16 -16.05
CA SER A 112 -5.19 6.76 -16.52
C SER A 112 -6.34 7.33 -15.69
N ILE A 113 -6.11 7.67 -14.42
CA ILE A 113 -7.12 8.26 -13.54
C ILE A 113 -6.92 9.76 -13.42
N TRP A 114 -5.74 10.19 -12.96
CA TRP A 114 -5.50 11.61 -12.67
C TRP A 114 -5.31 12.46 -13.94
N GLU A 115 -4.33 12.12 -14.77
CA GLU A 115 -4.05 12.87 -16.00
C GLU A 115 -5.22 12.80 -16.99
N ALA A 116 -5.84 11.64 -17.17
CA ALA A 116 -7.04 11.48 -18.01
C ALA A 116 -8.25 12.29 -17.51
N SER A 117 -8.32 12.63 -16.22
CA SER A 117 -9.35 13.53 -15.68
C SER A 117 -9.08 15.00 -16.02
N ASN A 118 -7.92 15.32 -16.63
CA ASN A 118 -7.48 16.64 -17.04
C ASN A 118 -7.51 17.66 -15.89
N CYS A 119 -6.91 17.29 -14.77
CA CYS A 119 -6.89 18.13 -13.55
C CYS A 119 -5.95 19.35 -13.62
N HIS A 120 -5.26 19.54 -14.75
CA HIS A 120 -4.37 20.68 -15.01
C HIS A 120 -5.19 21.97 -15.06
N GLY A 121 -5.22 22.71 -13.95
CA GLY A 121 -5.98 23.96 -13.80
C GLY A 121 -7.19 23.90 -12.84
N LYS A 122 -7.40 22.78 -12.14
CA LYS A 122 -8.49 22.62 -11.14
C LYS A 122 -7.98 22.28 -9.72
N VAL A 123 -6.66 22.28 -9.53
CA VAL A 123 -5.97 22.08 -8.26
C VAL A 123 -5.19 23.33 -7.92
#